data_AF-A0A7X8QEW5-F1
#
_entry.id   AF-A0A7X8QEW5-F1
#
_cell.length_a   1.000
_cell.length_b   1.000
_cell.length_c   1.000
_cell.angle_alpha   90.00
_cell.angle_beta   90.00
_cell.angle_gamma   90.00
#
_symmetry.space_group_name_H-M   'P 1'
#
loop_
_entity.id
_entity.type
_entity.pdbx_description
1 polymer ?
#
loop_
_entity_poly.entity_id
_entity_poly.type
_entity_poly.pdbx_seq_one_letter_code
_entity_poly.pdbx_strand_id
1 'polypeptide(L)'
;MLKLKDEQLNIWDSILPPELLRLPEELALIDEMLDDERFMKPYIERHPNKTNMGRKTYPIEKYLRLMFLKRKYNFGYESLIKEV
;
A
#
# COMPACT_ATOMS: atom_id res chain seq x y z
N MET A 1 10.64 9.28 8.90
CA MET A 1 10.95 7.84 8.76
C MET A 1 10.05 7.22 7.69
N LEU A 2 10.61 6.48 6.73
CA LEU A 2 9.83 5.73 5.73
C LEU A 2 9.23 4.47 6.39
N LYS A 3 7.91 4.31 6.31
CA LYS A 3 7.21 3.09 6.70
C LYS A 3 6.95 2.28 5.44
N LEU A 4 7.43 1.04 5.36
CA LEU A 4 7.26 0.17 4.19
C LEU A 4 5.90 -0.51 4.19
N LYS A 5 5.62 -1.26 5.26
CA LYS A 5 4.40 -2.04 5.42
C LYS A 5 3.57 -1.62 6.61
N ASP A 6 2.27 -1.91 6.56
CA ASP A 6 1.39 -1.84 7.73
C ASP A 6 1.23 -3.20 8.39
N GLU A 7 1.95 -3.41 9.48
CA GLU A 7 1.92 -4.66 10.25
C GLU A 7 0.83 -4.66 11.33
N GLN A 8 0.01 -3.61 11.39
CA GLN A 8 -1.02 -3.47 12.41
C GLN A 8 -2.24 -4.29 12.03
N LEU A 9 -2.41 -5.42 12.72
CA LEU A 9 -3.68 -6.16 12.73
C LEU A 9 -4.78 -5.30 13.36
N ASN A 10 -5.96 -5.37 12.76
CA ASN A 10 -7.18 -4.74 13.23
C ASN A 10 -8.24 -5.81 13.52
N ILE A 11 -9.36 -5.39 14.11
CA ILE A 11 -10.41 -6.33 14.53
C ILE A 11 -11.03 -7.09 13.36
N TRP A 12 -11.09 -6.48 12.17
CA TRP A 12 -11.67 -7.07 10.96
C TRP A 12 -10.87 -8.27 10.46
N ASP A 13 -9.55 -8.27 10.66
CA ASP A 13 -8.69 -9.41 10.29
C ASP A 13 -9.05 -10.69 11.07
N SER A 14 -9.71 -10.53 12.24
CA SER A 14 -10.10 -11.65 13.10
C SER A 14 -11.57 -12.06 12.94
N ILE A 15 -12.45 -11.15 12.52
CA ILE A 15 -13.90 -11.39 12.48
C ILE A 15 -14.46 -11.61 11.08
N LEU A 16 -13.75 -11.18 10.03
CA LEU A 16 -14.19 -11.41 8.65
C LEU A 16 -13.95 -12.88 8.24
N PRO A 17 -14.89 -13.50 7.51
CA PRO A 17 -14.66 -14.78 6.87
C PRO A 17 -13.42 -14.74 5.96
N PRO A 18 -12.65 -15.85 5.84
CA PRO A 18 -11.44 -15.91 5.03
C PRO A 18 -11.64 -15.50 3.56
N GLU A 19 -12.85 -15.69 3.03
CA GLU A 19 -13.21 -15.33 1.66
C GLU A 19 -13.21 -13.80 1.45
N LEU A 20 -13.56 -13.03 2.48
CA LEU A 20 -13.58 -11.56 2.44
C LEU A 20 -12.20 -10.94 2.69
N LEU A 21 -11.25 -11.73 3.19
CA LEU A 21 -9.85 -11.31 3.35
C LEU A 21 -9.05 -11.47 2.04
N ARG A 22 -9.62 -12.10 1.02
CA ARG A 22 -8.97 -12.29 -0.27
C ARG A 22 -9.20 -11.08 -1.17
N LEU A 23 -8.11 -10.60 -1.74
CA LEU A 23 -8.18 -9.57 -2.77
C LEU A 23 -8.61 -10.19 -4.12
N PRO A 24 -9.29 -9.42 -4.98
CA PRO A 24 -9.44 -9.75 -6.39
C PRO A 24 -8.07 -10.08 -7.02
N GLU A 25 -8.05 -10.99 -7.99
CA GLU A 25 -6.82 -11.50 -8.64
C GLU A 25 -5.88 -10.37 -9.08
N GLU A 26 -6.44 -9.33 -9.67
CA GLU A 26 -5.67 -8.17 -10.10
C GLU A 26 -4.93 -7.46 -8.94
N LEU A 27 -5.60 -7.29 -7.79
CA LEU A 27 -5.01 -6.64 -6.63
C LEU A 27 -4.00 -7.55 -5.93
N ALA A 28 -4.20 -8.87 -5.99
CA ALA A 28 -3.23 -9.84 -5.51
C ALA A 28 -1.90 -9.75 -6.28
N LEU A 29 -1.94 -9.52 -7.59
CA LEU A 29 -0.72 -9.30 -8.39
C LEU A 29 0.05 -8.04 -7.96
N ILE A 30 -0.67 -6.99 -7.56
CA ILE A 30 -0.04 -5.77 -7.03
C ILE A 30 0.63 -6.07 -5.69
N ASP A 31 -0.02 -6.86 -4.84
CA ASP A 31 0.55 -7.27 -3.55
C ASP A 31 1.84 -8.08 -3.73
N GLU A 32 1.86 -9.03 -4.67
CA GLU A 32 3.08 -9.78 -5.02
C GLU A 32 4.21 -8.85 -5.50
N MET A 33 3.89 -7.84 -6.32
CA MET A 33 4.87 -6.85 -6.76
C MET A 33 5.39 -5.98 -5.61
N LEU A 34 4.53 -5.60 -4.66
CA LEU A 34 4.90 -4.78 -3.50
C LEU A 34 5.70 -5.58 -2.46
N ASP A 35 5.56 -6.90 -2.46
CA ASP A 35 6.36 -7.83 -1.66
C ASP A 35 7.75 -8.07 -2.25
N ASP A 36 7.98 -7.77 -3.54
CA ASP A 36 9.30 -7.84 -4.17
C ASP A 36 10.20 -6.69 -3.72
N GLU A 37 11.25 -7.02 -2.95
CA GLU A 37 12.24 -6.05 -2.48
C GLU A 37 12.89 -5.26 -3.63
N ARG A 38 13.05 -5.86 -4.81
CA ARG A 38 13.64 -5.19 -5.98
C ARG A 38 12.76 -4.04 -6.46
N PHE A 39 11.44 -4.19 -6.34
CA PHE A 39 10.48 -3.14 -6.67
C PHE A 39 10.53 -2.01 -5.62
N MET A 40 10.68 -2.36 -4.35
CA MET A 40 10.71 -1.38 -3.25
C MET A 40 12.05 -0.66 -3.09
N LYS A 41 13.15 -1.26 -3.52
CA LYS A 41 14.52 -0.75 -3.38
C LYS A 41 14.71 0.70 -3.85
N PRO A 42 14.24 1.14 -5.03
CA PRO A 42 14.40 2.53 -5.47
C PRO A 42 13.73 3.54 -4.54
N TYR A 43 12.60 3.18 -3.93
CA TYR A 43 11.88 4.04 -3.00
C TYR A 43 12.62 4.20 -1.67
N ILE A 44 13.24 3.11 -1.19
CA ILE A 44 14.07 3.12 0.02
C ILE A 44 15.31 4.00 -0.20
N GLU A 45 16.03 3.78 -1.30
CA GLU A 45 17.31 4.46 -1.57
C GLU A 45 17.16 5.96 -1.81
N ARG A 46 16.05 6.38 -2.44
CA ARG A 46 15.75 7.78 -2.77
C ARG A 46 14.98 8.51 -1.67
N HIS A 47 14.54 7.83 -0.62
CA HIS A 47 13.80 8.47 0.45
C HIS A 47 14.67 9.57 1.12
N PRO A 48 14.19 10.81 1.22
CA PRO A 48 15.01 11.96 1.65
C PRO A 48 15.47 11.85 3.11
N ASN A 49 14.79 11.03 3.90
CA ASN A 49 15.08 10.86 5.32
C ASN A 49 15.61 9.46 5.59
N LYS A 50 16.93 9.30 5.41
CA LYS A 50 17.68 8.06 5.66
C LYS A 50 17.99 7.82 7.15
N THR A 51 17.86 8.86 7.98
CA THR A 51 18.24 8.86 9.40
C THR A 51 17.09 8.49 10.35
N ASN A 52 15.95 8.00 9.83
CA ASN A 52 14.75 7.67 10.61
C ASN A 52 14.21 8.80 11.51
N MET A 53 14.59 10.04 11.25
CA MET A 53 14.10 11.20 12.02
C MET A 53 12.72 11.66 11.50
N GLY A 54 12.00 12.45 12.28
CA GLY A 54 10.74 13.10 11.87
C GLY A 54 9.47 12.22 11.97
N ARG A 55 8.34 12.78 11.52
CA ARG A 55 7.00 12.17 11.64
C ARG A 55 6.94 10.82 10.91
N LYS A 56 6.31 9.83 11.54
CA LYS A 56 5.95 8.57 10.86
C LYS A 56 5.00 8.90 9.71
N THR A 57 5.40 8.60 8.49
CA THR A 57 4.54 8.75 7.32
C THR A 57 3.63 7.54 7.18
N TYR A 58 2.56 7.70 6.40
CA TYR A 58 1.74 6.58 5.98
C TYR A 58 2.59 5.53 5.24
N PRO A 59 2.29 4.22 5.36
CA PRO A 59 3.02 3.18 4.65
C PRO A 59 3.06 3.44 3.14
N ILE A 60 4.25 3.39 2.54
CA ILE A 60 4.43 3.69 1.12
C ILE A 60 3.72 2.66 0.23
N GLU A 61 3.61 1.40 0.66
CA GLU A 61 2.87 0.38 -0.08
C GLU A 61 1.41 0.78 -0.32
N LYS A 62 0.76 1.41 0.66
CA LYS A 62 -0.64 1.80 0.56
C LYS A 62 -0.80 2.96 -0.41
N TYR A 63 0.14 3.90 -0.38
CA TYR A 63 0.20 4.97 -1.37
C TYR A 63 0.37 4.40 -2.79
N LEU A 64 1.28 3.45 -2.99
CA LEU A 64 1.52 2.84 -4.31
C LEU A 64 0.29 2.08 -4.83
N ARG A 65 -0.41 1.31 -3.98
CA ARG A 65 -1.70 0.67 -4.33
C ARG A 65 -2.72 1.69 -4.83
N LEU A 66 -2.90 2.78 -4.08
CA LEU A 66 -3.82 3.86 -4.45
C LEU A 66 -3.43 4.53 -5.77
N MET A 67 -2.14 4.78 -6.00
CA MET A 67 -1.67 5.39 -7.24
C MET A 67 -1.85 4.48 -8.45
N PHE A 68 -1.68 3.17 -8.28
CA PHE A 68 -2.00 2.20 -9.31
C PHE A 68 -3.49 2.26 -9.68
N LEU A 69 -4.38 2.13 -8.69
CA LEU A 69 -5.84 2.19 -8.90
C LEU A 69 -6.26 3.48 -9.60
N LYS A 70 -5.75 4.60 -9.09
CA LYS A 70 -6.00 5.92 -9.66
C LYS A 70 -5.59 5.98 -11.14
N ARG A 71 -4.41 5.44 -11.48
CA ARG A 71 -3.90 5.47 -12.85
C ARG A 71 -4.66 4.51 -13.76
N LYS A 72 -4.93 3.30 -13.30
CA LYS A 72 -5.59 2.25 -14.09
C LYS A 72 -7.01 2.64 -14.48
N TYR A 73 -7.80 3.11 -13.52
CA TYR A 73 -9.19 3.48 -13.75
C TYR A 73 -9.36 4.96 -14.12
N ASN A 74 -8.25 5.69 -14.31
CA ASN A 74 -8.22 7.11 -14.61
C ASN A 74 -9.04 7.97 -13.62
N PHE A 75 -8.98 7.62 -12.34
CA PHE A 75 -9.73 8.31 -11.30
C PHE A 75 -9.13 9.68 -10.97
N GLY A 76 -10.02 10.64 -10.71
CA GLY A 76 -9.71 11.81 -9.89
C GLY A 76 -9.55 11.42 -8.42
N TYR A 77 -9.05 12.34 -7.59
CA TYR A 77 -8.90 12.07 -6.16
C TYR A 77 -10.24 11.82 -5.46
N GLU A 78 -11.28 12.58 -5.82
CA GLU A 78 -12.62 12.41 -5.25
C GLU A 78 -13.23 11.04 -5.59
N SER A 79 -13.04 10.57 -6.83
CA SER A 79 -13.49 9.24 -7.25
C SER A 79 -12.71 8.14 -6.53
N LEU A 80 -11.39 8.29 -6.42
CA LEU A 80 -10.55 7.31 -5.73
C LEU A 80 -10.95 7.13 -4.26
N ILE A 81 -11.29 8.22 -3.56
CA ILE A 81 -11.74 8.18 -2.16
C ILE A 81 -13.09 7.48 -1.99
N LYS A 82 -13.95 7.47 -3.02
CA LYS A 82 -15.26 6.78 -2.94
C LYS A 82 -15.14 5.27 -3.09
N GLU A 83 -14.09 4.81 -3.75
CA GLU A 83 -13.87 3.39 -4.07
C GLU A 83 -13.06 2.65 -2.98
N VAL A 84 -12.46 3.37 -2.02
CA VAL A 84 -11.57 2.83 -0.98
C VAL A 84 -12.02 3.28 0.40
#